data_AF-A0A3E0DJM4-F1
#
_entry.id   AF-A0A3E0DJM4-F1
#
_cell.length_a   1.000
_cell.length_b   1.000
_cell.length_c   1.000
_cell.angle_alpha   90.00
_cell.angle_beta   90.00
_cell.angle_gamma   90.00
#
_symmetry.space_group_name_H-M   'P 1'
#
loop_
_entity.id
_entity.type
_entity.pdbx_description
1 polymer ?
#
loop_
_entity_poly.entity_id
_entity_poly.type
_entity_poly.pdbx_seq_one_letter_code
_entity_poly.pdbx_strand_id
1 'polypeptide(L)'
;MCADWQDAKTASRGWADPQNHASIRKGGPVVPGKFYEITFDLQPDDQIIPAGQQIGLMIFSSDAEYTLLPKPGTKLTVDLDGTVLTLPIVGGKGLVGKAVK
;
A
#
# COMPACT_ATOMS: atom_id res chain seq x y z
N MET A 1 7.00 -14.45 12.74
CA MET A 1 6.96 -13.37 13.73
C MET A 1 5.90 -12.39 13.28
N CYS A 2 4.76 -12.32 13.95
CA CYS A 2 3.82 -11.23 13.75
C CYS A 2 4.41 -10.03 14.48
N ALA A 3 4.75 -8.96 13.76
CA ALA A 3 5.09 -7.70 14.40
C ALA A 3 3.82 -7.20 15.11
N ASP A 4 3.97 -6.84 16.37
CA ASP A 4 2.88 -6.36 17.22
C ASP A 4 2.63 -4.88 16.87
N TRP A 5 1.77 -4.63 15.89
CA TRP A 5 1.46 -3.29 15.37
C TRP A 5 0.38 -2.56 16.18
N GLN A 6 0.10 -2.99 17.40
CA GLN A 6 -0.99 -2.40 18.22
C GLN A 6 -0.77 -0.92 18.54
N ASP A 7 0.49 -0.46 18.56
CA ASP A 7 0.83 0.95 18.78
C ASP A 7 1.03 1.74 17.47
N ALA A 8 0.77 1.12 16.32
CA ALA A 8 0.97 1.75 15.02
C ALA A 8 -0.14 2.75 14.71
N LYS A 9 0.25 3.98 14.33
CA LYS A 9 -0.68 4.95 13.77
C LYS A 9 -0.82 4.72 12.27
N THR A 10 -2.04 4.53 11.79
CA THR A 10 -2.35 4.58 10.35
C THR A 10 -2.16 6.02 9.85
N ALA A 11 -1.15 6.23 9.02
CA ALA A 11 -0.95 7.50 8.32
C ALA A 11 -1.97 7.63 7.18
N SER A 12 -1.91 6.73 6.19
CA SER A 12 -2.85 6.71 5.07
C SER A 12 -3.13 5.28 4.62
N ARG A 13 -4.23 5.11 3.89
CA ARG A 13 -4.67 3.86 3.27
C ARG A 13 -5.27 4.13 1.89
N GLY A 14 -5.36 3.09 1.08
CA GLY A 14 -5.96 3.14 -0.26
C GLY A 14 -6.36 1.75 -0.71
N TRP A 15 -7.21 1.69 -1.74
CA TRP A 15 -7.72 0.44 -2.29
C TRP A 15 -7.68 0.52 -3.81
N ALA A 16 -7.35 -0.60 -4.44
CA ALA A 16 -7.42 -0.78 -5.88
C ALA A 16 -8.04 -2.13 -6.18
N ASP A 17 -8.96 -2.17 -7.15
CA ASP A 17 -9.47 -3.43 -7.70
C ASP A 17 -8.49 -3.91 -8.79
N PRO A 18 -7.91 -5.12 -8.69
CA PRO A 18 -7.05 -5.68 -9.74
C PRO A 18 -7.71 -5.75 -11.12
N GLN A 19 -9.04 -5.80 -11.20
CA GLN A 19 -9.77 -5.74 -12.47
C GLN A 19 -9.64 -4.39 -13.17
N ASN A 20 -9.28 -3.34 -12.44
CA ASN A 20 -9.06 -1.99 -12.97
C ASN A 20 -7.61 -1.74 -13.40
N HIS A 21 -6.75 -2.75 -13.45
CA HIS A 21 -5.32 -2.60 -13.80
C HIS A 21 -5.09 -1.87 -15.15
N ALA A 22 -6.03 -1.94 -16.09
CA ALA A 22 -5.94 -1.28 -17.40
C ALA A 22 -6.76 0.01 -17.51
N SER A 23 -7.71 0.25 -16.60
CA SER A 23 -8.60 1.42 -16.65
C SER A 23 -9.36 1.60 -15.33
N ILE A 24 -9.38 2.83 -14.82
CA ILE A 24 -10.20 3.21 -13.67
C ILE A 24 -11.70 3.25 -13.98
N ARG A 25 -12.09 3.27 -15.26
CA ARG A 25 -13.51 3.39 -15.68
C ARG A 25 -14.13 2.08 -16.15
N LYS A 26 -13.30 1.09 -16.54
CA LYS A 26 -13.77 -0.19 -17.08
C LYS A 26 -12.92 -1.33 -16.52
N GLY A 27 -13.56 -2.20 -15.75
CA GLY A 27 -12.94 -3.42 -15.25
C GLY A 27 -12.80 -4.49 -16.34
N GLY A 28 -11.88 -5.42 -16.12
CA GLY A 28 -11.70 -6.63 -16.92
C GLY A 28 -11.30 -7.82 -16.04
N PRO A 29 -11.52 -9.06 -16.51
CA PRO A 29 -11.18 -10.25 -15.74
C PRO A 29 -9.66 -10.37 -15.51
N VAL A 30 -9.28 -10.78 -14.31
CA VAL A 30 -7.90 -11.13 -13.96
C VAL A 30 -7.68 -12.65 -14.06
N VAL A 31 -6.50 -13.05 -14.52
CA VAL A 31 -6.13 -14.47 -14.69
C VAL A 31 -5.27 -14.91 -13.51
N PRO A 32 -5.64 -15.97 -12.77
CA PRO A 32 -4.83 -16.50 -11.68
C PRO A 32 -3.39 -16.85 -12.12
N GLY A 33 -2.40 -16.47 -11.32
CA GLY A 33 -0.98 -16.72 -11.60
C GLY A 33 -0.33 -15.75 -12.58
N LYS A 34 -1.08 -14.83 -13.19
CA LYS A 34 -0.54 -13.73 -13.99
C LYS A 34 -0.31 -12.50 -13.11
N PHE A 35 0.87 -11.89 -13.23
CA PHE A 35 1.15 -10.60 -12.62
C PHE A 35 0.51 -9.46 -13.42
N TYR A 36 0.01 -8.48 -12.69
CA TYR A 36 -0.57 -7.25 -13.21
C TYR A 36 0.06 -6.08 -12.48
N GLU A 37 0.46 -5.06 -13.22
CA GLU A 37 0.94 -3.80 -12.65
C GLU A 37 -0.27 -2.91 -12.34
N ILE A 38 -0.29 -2.32 -11.14
CA ILE A 38 -1.34 -1.43 -10.67
C ILE A 38 -0.68 -0.22 -10.04
N THR A 39 -1.04 0.97 -10.51
CA THR A 39 -0.61 2.24 -9.94
C THR A 39 -1.83 3.01 -9.45
N PHE A 40 -1.81 3.46 -8.20
CA PHE A 40 -2.88 4.24 -7.61
C PHE A 40 -2.34 5.11 -6.46
N ASP A 41 -3.06 6.20 -6.17
CA ASP A 41 -2.74 7.10 -5.07
C ASP A 41 -3.38 6.60 -3.77
N LEU A 42 -2.67 6.77 -2.65
CA LEU A 42 -3.26 6.64 -1.31
C LEU A 42 -4.03 7.91 -0.96
N GLN A 43 -4.87 7.86 0.07
CA GLN A 43 -5.55 9.05 0.56
C GLN A 43 -4.51 10.11 0.98
N PRO A 44 -4.68 11.39 0.61
CA PRO A 44 -3.73 12.43 0.98
C PRO A 44 -3.76 12.66 2.49
N ASP A 45 -2.59 12.80 3.10
CA ASP A 45 -2.43 13.13 4.51
C ASP A 45 -1.12 13.90 4.71
N ASP A 46 -1.03 14.67 5.80
CA ASP A 46 0.19 15.36 6.23
C ASP A 46 0.63 14.81 7.59
N GLN A 47 1.85 14.28 7.63
CA GLN A 47 2.36 13.50 8.75
C GLN A 47 3.81 13.86 9.05
N ILE A 48 4.06 14.23 10.30
CA ILE A 48 5.41 14.32 10.85
C ILE A 48 5.75 12.95 11.44
N ILE A 49 6.82 12.33 10.95
CA ILE A 49 7.36 11.09 11.52
C ILE A 49 8.43 11.46 12.54
N PRO A 50 8.19 11.25 13.85
CA PRO A 50 9.16 11.57 14.89
C PRO A 50 10.42 10.70 14.77
N ALA A 51 11.54 11.21 15.28
CA ALA A 51 12.78 10.42 15.38
C ALA A 51 12.53 9.12 16.17
N GLY A 52 13.08 8.02 15.66
CA GLY A 52 12.89 6.68 16.24
C GLY A 52 11.64 5.94 15.75
N GLN A 53 10.72 6.58 15.02
CA GLN A 53 9.61 5.91 14.37
C GLN A 53 9.95 5.45 12.95
N GLN A 54 9.18 4.48 12.46
CA GLN A 54 9.34 3.91 11.12
C GLN A 54 8.03 3.98 10.35
N ILE A 55 8.13 4.07 9.03
CA ILE A 55 6.98 3.92 8.13
C ILE A 55 6.88 2.45 7.74
N GLY A 56 5.72 1.84 8.00
CA GLY A 56 5.39 0.50 7.53
C GLY A 56 4.45 0.55 6.33
N LEU A 57 4.73 -0.25 5.30
CA LEU A 57 3.78 -0.52 4.21
C LEU A 57 3.11 -1.86 4.46
N MET A 58 1.78 -1.87 4.55
CA MET A 58 0.97 -3.08 4.68
C MET A 58 0.15 -3.29 3.41
N ILE A 59 0.30 -4.45 2.78
CA ILE A 59 -0.47 -4.85 1.60
C ILE A 59 -1.31 -6.07 1.98
N PHE A 60 -2.63 -5.95 1.82
CA PHE A 60 -3.59 -7.01 2.15
C PHE A 60 -4.85 -6.87 1.29
N SER A 61 -5.72 -7.91 1.31
CA SER A 61 -6.88 -7.98 0.43
C SER A 61 -8.14 -7.34 1.02
N SER A 62 -8.61 -7.85 2.16
CA SER A 62 -9.89 -7.46 2.73
C SER A 62 -9.72 -6.58 3.96
N ASP A 63 -10.26 -5.37 3.86
CA ASP A 63 -10.52 -4.44 4.95
C ASP A 63 -11.95 -4.64 5.47
N ALA A 64 -12.08 -4.92 6.78
CA ALA A 64 -13.34 -5.21 7.44
C ALA A 64 -14.32 -4.02 7.45
N GLU A 65 -13.81 -2.80 7.34
CA GLU A 65 -14.59 -1.56 7.40
C GLU A 65 -15.03 -1.09 6.00
N TYR A 66 -14.25 -1.38 4.94
CA TYR A 66 -14.43 -0.73 3.62
C TYR A 66 -14.48 -1.65 2.41
N THR A 67 -14.22 -2.96 2.54
CA THR A 67 -14.25 -3.88 1.39
C THR A 67 -15.30 -4.97 1.56
N LEU A 68 -15.64 -5.62 0.44
CA LEU A 68 -16.38 -6.87 0.49
C LEU A 68 -15.56 -7.94 1.20
N LEU A 69 -16.25 -8.83 1.92
CA LEU A 69 -15.66 -9.94 2.65
C LEU A 69 -15.98 -11.28 1.96
N PRO A 70 -15.28 -11.60 0.85
CA PRO A 70 -15.51 -12.86 0.14
C PRO A 70 -15.07 -14.06 1.00
N LYS A 71 -15.46 -15.25 0.56
CA LYS A 71 -15.00 -16.50 1.19
C LYS A 71 -13.46 -16.56 1.17
N PRO A 72 -12.84 -17.09 2.24
CA PRO A 72 -11.40 -17.26 2.29
C PRO A 72 -10.92 -18.26 1.22
N GLY A 73 -9.66 -18.12 0.79
CA GLY A 73 -9.01 -19.06 -0.12
C GLY A 73 -8.17 -18.41 -1.22
N THR A 74 -8.42 -17.14 -1.52
CA THR A 74 -7.59 -16.37 -2.46
C THR A 74 -6.21 -16.12 -1.87
N LYS A 75 -5.16 -16.38 -2.66
CA LYS A 75 -3.78 -16.07 -2.31
C LYS A 75 -3.33 -14.84 -3.08
N LEU A 76 -2.80 -13.85 -2.36
CA LEU A 76 -2.14 -12.70 -2.95
C LEU A 76 -0.64 -12.96 -3.02
N THR A 77 -0.03 -12.70 -4.17
CA THR A 77 1.43 -12.71 -4.35
C THR A 77 1.85 -11.34 -4.83
N VAL A 78 2.85 -10.76 -4.19
CA VAL A 78 3.39 -9.44 -4.52
C VAL A 78 4.85 -9.62 -4.91
N ASP A 79 5.23 -9.04 -6.04
CA ASP A 79 6.63 -8.90 -6.43
C ASP A 79 7.23 -7.69 -5.70
N LEU A 80 8.07 -7.95 -4.69
CA LEU A 80 8.65 -6.88 -3.87
C LEU A 80 9.73 -6.09 -4.62
N ASP A 81 10.46 -6.73 -5.53
CA ASP A 81 11.52 -6.07 -6.30
C ASP A 81 10.92 -5.09 -7.32
N GLY A 82 9.71 -5.40 -7.83
CA GLY A 82 8.92 -4.56 -8.72
C GLY A 82 7.99 -3.56 -8.02
N THR A 83 7.91 -3.55 -6.69
CA THR A 83 6.97 -2.68 -5.95
C THR A 83 7.66 -1.40 -5.45
N VAL A 84 7.06 -0.25 -5.72
CA VAL A 84 7.58 1.07 -5.31
C VAL A 84 6.53 1.86 -4.53
N LEU A 85 6.93 2.36 -3.35
CA LEU A 85 6.16 3.36 -2.60
C LEU A 85 6.80 4.73 -2.80
N THR A 86 6.04 5.67 -3.36
CA THR A 86 6.48 7.06 -3.54
C THR A 86 5.84 7.95 -2.48
N LEU A 87 6.67 8.61 -1.66
CA LEU A 87 6.21 9.53 -0.62
C LEU A 87 6.61 10.97 -0.96
N PRO A 88 5.67 11.94 -0.99
CA PRO A 88 6.00 13.34 -1.09
C PRO A 88 6.58 13.83 0.25
N ILE A 89 7.78 14.41 0.21
CA ILE A 89 8.48 14.91 1.41
C ILE A 89 8.58 16.43 1.32
N VAL A 90 8.11 17.14 2.34
CA VAL A 90 8.27 18.58 2.47
C VAL A 90 9.77 18.93 2.47
N GLY A 91 10.20 19.84 1.60
CA GLY A 91 11.62 20.18 1.43
C GLY A 91 12.44 19.18 0.58
N GLY A 92 11.82 18.09 0.12
CA GLY A 92 12.38 17.16 -0.86
C GLY A 92 13.32 16.08 -0.30
N LYS A 93 13.79 15.20 -1.21
CA LYS A 93 14.54 13.98 -0.87
C LYS A 93 15.89 14.23 -0.17
N GLY A 94 16.50 15.40 -0.36
CA GLY A 94 17.79 15.75 0.27
C GLY A 94 17.75 15.76 1.80
N LEU A 95 16.55 15.89 2.39
CA LEU A 95 16.36 15.82 3.85
C LEU A 95 16.29 14.38 4.36
N VAL A 96 15.80 13.45 3.55
CA VAL A 96 15.61 12.03 3.94
C VAL A 96 16.95 11.39 4.28
N GLY A 97 17.99 11.61 3.47
CA GLY A 97 19.33 11.04 3.73
C GLY A 97 19.96 11.49 5.06
N LYS A 98 19.49 12.60 5.65
CA LYS A 98 19.90 13.03 7.00
C LYS A 98 19.07 12.36 8.10
N ALA A 99 17.82 11.99 7.82
CA ALA A 99 16.88 11.43 8.77
C ALA A 99 16.94 9.89 8.88
N VAL A 100 17.40 9.20 7.83
CA VAL A 100 17.48 7.72 7.75
C VAL A 100 18.90 7.21 8.02
N LYS A 101 19.72 7.99 8.73
CA LYS A 101 21.11 7.64 9.07
C LYS A 101 21.24 7.04 10.45
#